data_AF-A0A4V1V3P0-F1
#
_entry.id   AF-A0A4V1V3P0-F1
#
_cell.length_a   1.000
_cell.length_b   1.000
_cell.length_c   1.000
_cell.angle_alpha   90.00
_cell.angle_beta   90.00
_cell.angle_gamma   90.00
#
_symmetry.space_group_name_H-M   'P 1'
#
loop_
_entity.id
_entity.type
_entity.pdbx_description
1 polymer ?
#
loop_
_entity_poly.entity_id
_entity_poly.type
_entity_poly.pdbx_seq_one_letter_code
_entity_poly.pdbx_strand_id
1 'polypeptide(L)'
;MGDEGADVFEGDLRGIDLVYLDPPYVPRADDNCYVKRYHFIEGLSCYWRDLEIMERTKVKKFAKRYTPFSYRSEATEAFARMFERFRK
;
A
#
# COMPACT_ATOMS: atom_id res chain seq x y z
N MET A 1 16.25 2.80 -13.95
CA MET A 1 14.79 2.82 -14.04
C MET A 1 14.31 2.40 -12.67
N GLY A 2 13.96 3.34 -11.80
CA GLY A 2 13.49 3.01 -10.45
C GLY A 2 12.13 2.34 -10.57
N ASP A 3 11.96 1.22 -9.88
CA ASP A 3 10.67 0.56 -9.72
C ASP A 3 9.76 1.50 -8.93
N GLU A 4 8.99 2.33 -9.64
CA GLU A 4 7.86 3.03 -9.06
C GLU A 4 6.85 1.96 -8.71
N GLY A 5 6.62 1.70 -7.42
CA GLY A 5 5.75 0.62 -6.97
C GLY A 5 4.37 0.74 -7.64
N ALA A 6 4.09 -0.17 -8.58
CA ALA A 6 2.84 -0.19 -9.32
C ALA A 6 1.72 -0.75 -8.44
N ASP A 7 0.54 -0.14 -8.51
CA ASP A 7 -0.65 -0.71 -7.89
C ASP A 7 -1.06 -1.99 -8.63
N VAL A 8 -1.70 -2.95 -7.95
CA VAL A 8 -2.17 -4.21 -8.54
C VAL A 8 -3.17 -4.02 -9.69
N PHE A 9 -3.82 -2.86 -9.73
CA PHE A 9 -4.71 -2.44 -10.82
C PHE A 9 -3.98 -1.74 -11.98
N GLU A 10 -2.66 -1.55 -11.87
CA GLU A 10 -1.80 -0.90 -12.85
C GLU A 10 -0.75 -1.89 -13.38
N GLY A 11 -0.30 -1.71 -14.62
CA GLY A 11 0.73 -2.56 -15.22
C GLY A 11 0.24 -3.88 -15.85
N ASP A 12 1.12 -4.45 -16.68
CA ASP A 12 0.95 -5.74 -17.34
C ASP A 12 1.70 -6.82 -16.54
N LEU A 13 0.96 -7.78 -15.99
CA LEU A 13 1.47 -8.80 -15.07
C LEU A 13 1.73 -10.15 -15.76
N ARG A 14 1.86 -10.15 -17.11
CA ARG A 14 2.22 -11.34 -17.89
C ARG A 14 3.63 -11.84 -17.54
N GLY A 15 3.77 -13.17 -17.43
CA GLY A 15 5.07 -13.81 -17.15
C GLY A 15 5.48 -13.83 -15.68
N ILE A 16 4.56 -13.57 -14.76
CA ILE A 16 4.79 -13.73 -13.32
C ILE A 16 4.42 -15.16 -12.89
N ASP A 17 5.39 -15.89 -12.34
CA ASP A 17 5.23 -17.26 -11.85
C ASP A 17 4.84 -17.35 -10.36
N LEU A 18 5.12 -16.30 -9.58
CA LEU A 18 4.87 -16.26 -8.13
C LEU A 18 4.26 -14.92 -7.73
N VAL A 19 3.15 -15.00 -7.01
CA VAL A 19 2.50 -13.85 -6.37
C VAL A 19 2.54 -14.06 -4.85
N TYR A 20 3.02 -13.06 -4.12
CA TYR A 20 2.96 -13.01 -2.66
C TYR A 20 1.91 -11.97 -2.24
N LEU A 21 0.99 -12.37 -1.37
CA LEU A 21 -0.04 -11.51 -0.82
C LEU A 21 -0.03 -11.62 0.70
N ASP A 22 0.32 -10.51 1.37
CA ASP A 22 0.15 -10.34 2.81
C ASP A 22 -1.11 -9.49 3.05
N PRO A 23 -2.28 -10.10 3.34
CA PRO A 23 -3.52 -9.36 3.48
C PRO A 23 -3.43 -8.40 4.69
N PRO A 24 -4.05 -7.21 4.60
CA PRO A 24 -3.97 -6.24 5.68
C PRO A 24 -4.58 -6.82 6.96
N TYR A 25 -3.84 -6.77 8.07
CA TYR A 25 -4.40 -7.02 9.38
C TYR A 25 -5.43 -5.93 9.69
N VAL A 26 -6.72 -6.28 9.76
CA VAL A 26 -7.82 -5.33 10.03
C VAL A 26 -8.28 -5.43 11.50
N PRO A 27 -7.59 -4.80 12.46
CA PRO A 27 -8.07 -4.73 13.83
C PRO A 27 -9.33 -3.85 13.90
N ARG A 28 -10.27 -4.22 14.78
CA ARG A 28 -11.56 -3.52 14.91
C ARG A 28 -11.45 -2.05 15.34
N ALA A 29 -10.33 -1.64 15.93
CA ALA A 29 -10.21 -0.38 16.67
C ALA A 29 -9.05 0.54 16.23
N ASP A 30 -8.13 0.10 15.35
CA ASP A 30 -6.96 0.89 14.97
C ASP A 30 -6.63 0.80 13.48
N ASP A 31 -5.96 1.82 12.95
CA ASP A 31 -5.34 1.81 11.64
C ASP A 31 -3.98 1.11 11.76
N ASN A 32 -3.92 -0.18 11.42
CA ASN A 32 -2.69 -0.98 11.41
C ASN A 32 -1.69 -0.58 10.30
N CYS A 33 -1.83 0.62 9.72
CA CYS A 33 -0.95 1.15 8.69
C CYS A 33 0.52 1.18 9.16
N TYR A 34 1.25 0.12 8.79
CA TYR A 34 2.65 -0.09 9.12
C TYR A 34 3.54 1.06 8.63
N VAL A 35 3.20 1.67 7.49
CA VAL A 35 3.86 2.86 6.96
C VAL A 35 3.98 3.98 8.01
N LYS A 36 2.97 4.18 8.86
CA LYS A 36 3.05 5.21 9.92
C LYS A 36 4.08 4.86 10.99
N ARG A 37 4.19 3.59 11.37
CA ARG A 37 5.08 3.11 12.45
C ARG A 37 6.53 2.94 11.94
N TYR A 38 6.69 2.61 10.67
CA TYR A 38 7.97 2.34 10.02
C TYR A 38 8.36 3.42 8.99
N HIS A 39 7.82 4.64 9.10
CA HIS A 39 8.04 5.73 8.14
C HIS A 39 9.53 6.05 7.93
N PHE A 40 10.41 5.83 8.92
CA PHE A 40 11.85 6.00 8.71
C PHE A 40 12.43 4.98 7.71
N ILE A 41 12.13 3.69 7.89
CA ILE A 41 12.60 2.62 6.99
C ILE A 41 11.96 2.78 5.60
N GLU A 42 10.68 3.13 5.57
CA GLU A 42 9.96 3.43 4.33
C GLU A 42 10.56 4.65 3.58
N GLY A 43 11.00 5.67 4.32
CA GLY A 43 11.71 6.81 3.73
C GLY A 43 13.05 6.39 3.15
N LEU A 44 13.80 5.56 3.86
CA LEU A 44 15.07 5.03 3.36
C LEU A 44 14.91 4.18 2.11
N SER A 45 13.88 3.34 2.01
CA SER A 45 13.69 2.42 0.87
C SER A 45 13.51 3.16 -0.46
N CYS A 46 12.90 4.34 -0.44
CA CYS A 46 12.68 5.18 -1.62
C CYS A 46 13.64 6.38 -1.72
N TYR A 47 14.67 6.45 -0.87
CA TYR A 47 15.57 7.60 -0.76
C TYR A 47 14.84 8.93 -0.54
N TRP A 48 13.74 8.89 0.22
CA TRP A 48 12.88 10.03 0.53
C TRP A 48 12.25 10.73 -0.68
N ARG A 49 12.25 10.07 -1.85
CA ARG A 49 11.62 10.61 -3.07
C ARG A 49 10.12 10.44 -2.99
N ASP A 50 9.40 11.46 -3.43
CA ASP A 50 7.92 11.45 -3.58
C ASP A 50 7.17 11.12 -2.27
N LEU A 51 7.70 11.62 -1.16
CA LEU A 51 7.11 11.51 0.17
C LEU A 51 6.79 12.88 0.75
N GLU A 52 5.52 13.08 1.11
CA GLU A 52 5.06 14.26 1.84
C GLU A 52 5.19 14.02 3.35
N ILE A 53 6.11 14.74 3.99
CA ILE A 53 6.31 14.70 5.45
C ILE A 53 5.29 15.61 6.13
N MET A 54 4.51 15.05 7.05
CA MET A 54 3.55 15.80 7.86
C MET A 54 4.27 16.55 9.00
N GLU A 55 4.84 17.71 8.71
CA GLU A 55 5.65 18.53 9.63
C GLU A 55 4.94 18.93 10.93
N ARG A 56 3.60 19.04 10.90
CA ARG A 56 2.79 19.41 12.07
C ARG A 56 2.61 18.26 13.07
N THR A 57 3.05 17.05 12.74
CA THR A 57 2.93 15.89 13.62
C THR A 57 4.21 15.69 14.43
N LYS A 58 4.09 15.31 15.71
CA LYS A 58 5.24 15.05 16.58
C LYS A 58 6.22 14.01 15.99
N VAL A 59 5.69 13.03 15.26
CA VAL A 59 6.46 11.93 14.67
C VAL A 59 6.90 12.20 13.24
N LYS A 60 6.55 13.33 12.61
CA LYS A 60 6.90 13.67 11.22
C LYS A 60 6.67 12.53 10.22
N LYS A 61 5.53 11.84 10.37
CA LYS A 61 5.16 10.71 9.51
C LYS A 61 4.80 11.17 8.10
N PHE A 62 4.77 10.24 7.14
CA PHE A 62 4.27 10.52 5.80
C PHE A 62 2.76 10.65 5.74
N ALA A 63 2.28 11.41 4.76
CA ALA A 63 0.88 11.36 4.33
C ALA A 63 0.52 9.93 3.90
N LYS A 64 -0.63 9.42 4.34
CA LYS A 64 -1.09 8.07 3.98
C LYS A 64 -1.46 8.09 2.50
N ARG A 65 -0.78 7.28 1.68
CA ARG A 65 -1.19 7.03 0.30
C ARG A 65 -2.54 6.35 0.29
N TYR A 66 -3.41 6.78 -0.62
CA TYR A 66 -4.70 6.13 -0.79
C TYR A 66 -4.51 4.74 -1.40
N THR A 67 -5.21 3.77 -0.84
CA THR A 67 -5.37 2.45 -1.44
C THR A 67 -6.71 1.88 -0.98
N PRO A 68 -7.50 1.27 -1.87
CA PRO A 68 -8.82 0.77 -1.51
C PRO A 68 -8.75 -0.40 -0.50
N PHE A 69 -7.58 -1.04 -0.35
CA PHE A 69 -7.34 -2.09 0.64
C PHE A 69 -7.18 -1.58 2.07
N SER A 70 -6.97 -0.27 2.26
CA SER A 70 -6.76 0.35 3.58
C SER A 70 -8.06 0.66 4.33
N TYR A 71 -9.22 0.58 3.67
CA TYR A 71 -10.50 1.01 4.23
C TYR A 71 -11.47 -0.16 4.29
N ARG A 72 -12.01 -0.45 5.48
CA ARG A 72 -12.92 -1.59 5.68
C ARG A 72 -14.14 -1.56 4.76
N SER A 73 -14.65 -0.38 4.44
CA SER A 73 -15.79 -0.18 3.54
C SER A 73 -15.49 -0.54 2.09
N GLU A 74 -14.24 -0.43 1.66
CA GLU A 74 -13.83 -0.59 0.25
C GLU A 74 -13.05 -1.88 0.02
N ALA A 75 -12.39 -2.41 1.05
CA ALA A 75 -11.46 -3.52 0.94
C ALA A 75 -12.11 -4.77 0.31
N THR A 76 -13.35 -5.09 0.68
CA THR A 76 -14.08 -6.24 0.11
C THR A 76 -14.29 -6.11 -1.40
N GLU A 77 -14.71 -4.92 -1.85
CA GLU A 77 -14.90 -4.65 -3.28
C GLU A 77 -13.55 -4.61 -4.02
N ALA A 78 -12.52 -4.05 -3.39
CA ALA A 78 -11.16 -4.04 -3.92
C ALA A 78 -10.64 -5.46 -4.17
N PHE A 79 -10.83 -6.37 -3.20
CA PHE A 79 -10.48 -7.77 -3.37
C PHE A 79 -11.30 -8.45 -4.47
N ALA A 80 -12.61 -8.22 -4.53
CA ALA A 80 -13.46 -8.77 -5.59
C ALA A 80 -12.98 -8.34 -6.98
N ARG A 81 -12.69 -7.04 -7.16
CA ARG A 81 -12.14 -6.50 -8.41
C ARG A 81 -10.77 -7.09 -8.75
N MET A 82 -9.90 -7.26 -7.76
CA MET A 82 -8.58 -7.86 -7.93
C MET A 82 -8.72 -9.31 -8.43
N PHE A 83 -9.56 -10.13 -7.77
CA PHE A 83 -9.78 -11.51 -8.18
C PHE A 83 -10.41 -11.62 -9.57
N GLU A 84 -11.34 -10.74 -9.92
CA GLU A 84 -11.95 -10.72 -11.25
C GLU A 84 -10.92 -10.37 -12.35
N ARG A 85 -10.03 -9.41 -12.09
CA ARG A 85 -8.96 -9.02 -13.02
C ARG A 85 -8.01 -10.19 -13.33
N PHE A 86 -7.69 -11.01 -12.33
CA PHE A 86 -6.79 -12.17 -12.48
C PHE A 86 -7.52 -13.50 -12.61
N ARG A 87 -8.83 -13.46 -12.90
CA ARG A 87 -9.57 -14.68 -13.19
C ARG A 87 -9.07 -15.23 -14.53
N LYS A 88 -8.80 -16.53 -14.55
CA LYS A 88 -8.41 -17.26 -15.77
C LYS A 88 -9.52 -17.22 -16.82
#